data_AF-X1NA31-F1
#
_entry.id   AF-X1NA31-F1
#
_cell.length_a   1.000
_cell.length_b   1.000
_cell.length_c   1.000
_cell.angle_alpha   90.00
_cell.angle_beta   90.00
_cell.angle_gamma   90.00
#
_symmetry.space_group_name_H-M   'P 1'
#
loop_
_entity.id
_entity.type
_entity.pdbx_description
1 polymer ?
#
loop_
_entity_poly.entity_id
_entity_poly.type
_entity_poly.pdbx_seq_one_letter_code
_entity_poly.pdbx_strand_id
1 'polypeptide(L)'
;NSLNTNLPFIHLTEYGVRCLEEDALLLHDPDGYLKRLQQRVGQPLDEVILTYIRESLLTFLAGHYLAATVMLGVASGRCLDLLTHAYLNAISDKGRKEAFEKKVIQAGRSIKLRFDALQSELLALTLPVKLKDALDIQLTGIFTLIRYSRNDAGHPIGRMVDRDAAHGNLLAFPGYCQRIYELIDHFQSNSV
;
A
#
# COMPACT_ATOMS: atom_id res chain seq x y z
N ASN A 1 26.40 32.80 -5.74
CA ASN A 1 25.50 33.82 -5.18
C ASN A 1 26.02 34.16 -3.79
N SER A 2 26.91 35.15 -3.68
CA SER A 2 27.77 35.45 -2.52
C SER A 2 27.40 36.76 -1.81
N LEU A 3 26.14 37.21 -1.95
CA LEU A 3 25.69 38.54 -1.50
C LEU A 3 24.77 38.53 -0.27
N ASN A 4 24.56 37.37 0.38
CA ASN A 4 23.82 37.33 1.64
C ASN A 4 24.80 37.21 2.80
N THR A 5 24.94 38.26 3.62
CA THR A 5 25.86 38.35 4.78
C THR A 5 25.14 38.33 6.13
N ASN A 6 23.80 38.32 6.15
CA ASN A 6 23.00 38.28 7.38
C ASN A 6 22.23 36.98 7.52
N LEU A 7 22.22 36.42 8.74
CA LEU A 7 21.47 35.21 9.07
C LEU A 7 19.95 35.44 9.04
N PRO A 8 19.16 34.43 8.62
CA PRO A 8 19.60 33.12 8.16
C PRO A 8 19.95 33.11 6.66
N PHE A 9 21.09 32.50 6.32
CA PHE A 9 21.51 32.26 4.92
C PHE A 9 20.62 31.23 4.20
N ILE A 10 19.71 30.57 4.93
CA ILE A 10 18.77 29.57 4.44
C ILE A 10 17.38 30.21 4.41
N HIS A 11 16.73 30.14 3.26
CA HIS A 11 15.35 30.58 3.07
C HIS A 11 14.51 29.37 2.70
N LEU A 12 13.41 29.18 3.41
CA LEU A 12 12.39 28.20 3.01
C LEU A 12 11.54 28.82 1.91
N THR A 13 11.22 28.04 0.88
CA THR A 13 10.21 28.43 -0.09
C THR A 13 8.84 28.44 0.59
N GLU A 14 7.86 29.16 0.06
CA GLU A 14 6.48 29.09 0.55
C GLU A 14 5.93 27.65 0.58
N TYR A 15 6.37 26.82 -0.37
CA TYR A 15 6.07 25.39 -0.34
C TYR A 15 6.75 24.68 0.84
N GLY A 16 8.02 24.95 1.08
CA GLY A 16 8.76 24.39 2.22
C GLY A 16 8.15 24.80 3.57
N VAL A 17 7.67 26.04 3.71
CA VAL A 17 6.95 26.50 4.90
C VAL A 17 5.64 25.71 5.07
N ARG A 18 4.82 25.60 4.03
CA ARG A 18 3.59 24.79 4.08
C ARG A 18 3.85 23.33 4.41
N CYS A 19 4.91 22.72 3.86
CA CYS A 19 5.28 21.33 4.18
C CYS A 19 5.64 21.12 5.66
N LEU A 20 6.08 22.16 6.37
CA LEU A 20 6.38 22.09 7.80
C LEU A 20 5.15 22.39 8.66
N GLU A 21 4.24 23.24 8.18
CA GLU A 21 3.00 23.60 8.86
C GLU A 21 1.90 22.53 8.68
N GLU A 22 1.83 21.91 7.51
CA GLU A 22 0.92 20.84 7.18
C GLU A 22 1.55 19.50 7.60
N ASP A 23 0.82 18.66 8.34
CA ASP A 23 1.21 17.27 8.62
C ASP A 23 1.01 16.37 7.38
N ALA A 24 1.53 16.83 6.25
CA ALA A 24 1.38 16.22 4.94
C ALA A 24 2.33 15.03 4.78
N LEU A 25 1.93 14.06 3.98
CA LEU A 25 2.80 12.97 3.54
C LEU A 25 3.82 13.50 2.52
N LEU A 26 5.06 13.69 2.96
CA LEU A 26 6.15 14.19 2.13
C LEU A 26 7.05 13.04 1.67
N LEU A 27 7.18 12.83 0.36
CA LEU A 27 8.06 11.79 -0.18
C LEU A 27 9.56 12.11 0.01
N HIS A 28 9.88 13.41 0.18
CA HIS A 28 11.24 13.89 0.46
C HIS A 28 11.69 13.66 1.91
N ASP A 29 10.79 13.17 2.76
CA ASP A 29 11.05 12.82 4.16
C ASP A 29 10.59 11.37 4.41
N PRO A 30 11.42 10.36 4.04
CA PRO A 30 11.03 8.96 4.17
C PRO A 30 10.68 8.55 5.60
N ASP A 31 11.42 9.06 6.59
CA ASP A 31 11.19 8.75 8.00
C ASP A 31 9.87 9.35 8.49
N GLY A 32 9.60 10.62 8.19
CA GLY A 32 8.31 11.23 8.54
C GLY A 32 7.15 10.64 7.75
N TYR A 33 7.35 10.24 6.48
CA TYR A 33 6.35 9.49 5.72
C TYR A 33 5.96 8.19 6.45
N LEU A 34 6.95 7.37 6.84
CA LEU A 34 6.71 6.11 7.53
C LEU A 34 6.02 6.33 8.89
N LYS A 35 6.44 7.36 9.64
CA LYS A 35 5.81 7.74 10.90
C LYS A 35 4.34 8.12 10.72
N ARG A 36 4.02 8.96 9.72
CA ARG A 36 2.64 9.37 9.40
C ARG A 36 1.80 8.19 8.90
N LEU A 37 2.37 7.31 8.08
CA LEU A 37 1.71 6.08 7.63
C LEU A 37 1.34 5.21 8.85
N GLN A 38 2.28 5.00 9.76
CA GLN A 38 2.09 4.23 11.00
C GLN A 38 1.00 4.86 11.90
N GLN A 39 0.99 6.19 12.04
CA GLN A 39 -0.04 6.93 12.78
C GLN A 39 -1.42 6.81 12.12
N ARG A 40 -1.48 6.93 10.79
CA ARG A 40 -2.71 6.84 10.01
C ARG A 40 -3.36 5.46 10.10
N VAL A 41 -2.53 4.41 10.11
CA VAL A 41 -2.99 3.02 10.27
C VAL A 41 -3.43 2.74 11.70
N GLY A 42 -2.81 3.40 12.70
CA GLY A 42 -3.24 3.31 14.11
C GLY A 42 -2.80 2.04 14.83
N GLN A 43 -2.05 1.15 14.18
CA GLN A 43 -1.51 -0.09 14.75
C GLN A 43 -0.18 -0.49 14.09
N PRO A 44 0.70 -1.27 14.76
CA PRO A 44 2.00 -1.67 14.23
C PRO A 44 1.93 -2.25 12.81
N LEU A 45 2.73 -1.69 11.90
CA LEU A 45 2.85 -2.21 10.54
C LEU A 45 3.77 -3.43 10.50
N ASP A 46 3.49 -4.31 9.55
CA ASP A 46 4.33 -5.46 9.27
C ASP A 46 5.72 -4.99 8.78
N GLU A 47 6.77 -5.62 9.30
CA GLU A 47 8.17 -5.21 9.05
C GLU A 47 8.54 -5.27 7.56
N VAL A 48 7.96 -6.21 6.80
CA VAL A 48 8.19 -6.34 5.36
C VAL A 48 7.56 -5.14 4.64
N ILE A 49 6.34 -4.73 5.03
CA ILE A 49 5.71 -3.52 4.49
C ILE A 49 6.59 -2.30 4.76
N LEU A 50 7.03 -2.10 6.02
CA LEU A 50 7.86 -0.95 6.40
C LEU A 50 9.17 -0.91 5.60
N THR A 51 9.84 -2.06 5.48
CA THR A 51 11.12 -2.19 4.74
C THR A 51 10.94 -1.81 3.28
N TYR A 52 9.97 -2.41 2.60
CA TYR A 52 9.78 -2.18 1.16
C TYR A 52 9.21 -0.79 0.84
N ILE A 53 8.44 -0.18 1.73
CA ILE A 53 8.03 1.23 1.55
C ILE A 53 9.22 2.17 1.74
N ARG A 54 10.10 1.92 2.72
CA ARG A 54 11.34 2.68 2.88
C ARG A 54 12.21 2.62 1.62
N GLU A 55 12.45 1.41 1.11
CA GLU A 55 13.22 1.22 -0.13
C GLU A 55 12.55 1.89 -1.33
N SER A 56 11.22 1.84 -1.40
CA SER A 56 10.46 2.53 -2.45
C SER A 56 10.68 4.04 -2.44
N LEU A 57 10.64 4.66 -1.25
CA LEU A 57 10.88 6.10 -1.08
C LEU A 57 12.33 6.47 -1.43
N LEU A 58 13.30 5.71 -0.93
CA LEU A 58 14.73 5.99 -1.18
C LEU A 58 15.07 5.88 -2.67
N THR A 59 14.59 4.83 -3.35
CA THR A 59 14.80 4.66 -4.79
C THR A 59 14.05 5.71 -5.62
N PHE A 60 12.87 6.17 -5.17
CA PHE A 60 12.18 7.29 -5.79
C PHE A 60 13.01 8.58 -5.72
N LEU A 61 13.58 8.88 -4.55
CA LEU A 61 14.42 10.06 -4.34
C LEU A 61 15.72 10.02 -5.16
N ALA A 62 16.25 8.81 -5.41
CA ALA A 62 17.39 8.60 -6.30
C ALA A 62 17.04 8.68 -7.80
N GLY A 63 15.77 8.90 -8.17
CA GLY A 63 15.32 8.95 -9.57
C GLY A 63 15.12 7.57 -10.21
N HIS A 64 15.12 6.49 -9.43
CA HIS A 64 14.92 5.12 -9.91
C HIS A 64 13.44 4.71 -9.79
N TYR A 65 12.57 5.36 -10.57
CA TYR A 65 11.11 5.23 -10.45
C TYR A 65 10.57 3.81 -10.70
N LEU A 66 11.22 3.06 -11.60
CA LEU A 66 10.89 1.64 -11.79
C LEU A 66 11.18 0.83 -10.53
N ALA A 67 12.34 1.01 -9.91
CA ALA A 67 12.70 0.34 -8.67
C ALA A 67 11.75 0.75 -7.53
N ALA A 68 11.44 2.04 -7.42
CA ALA A 68 10.48 2.55 -6.45
C ALA A 68 9.13 1.83 -6.57
N THR A 69 8.63 1.72 -7.80
CA THR A 69 7.36 1.05 -8.10
C THR A 69 7.42 -0.44 -7.79
N VAL A 70 8.56 -1.10 -8.07
CA VAL A 70 8.74 -2.51 -7.72
C VAL A 70 8.66 -2.72 -6.22
N MET A 71 9.39 -1.92 -5.43
CA MET A 71 9.37 -2.02 -3.97
C MET A 71 7.97 -1.73 -3.40
N LEU A 72 7.27 -0.74 -3.95
CA LEU A 72 5.89 -0.43 -3.57
C LEU A 72 4.93 -1.60 -3.86
N GLY A 73 5.11 -2.27 -4.98
CA GLY A 73 4.33 -3.45 -5.33
C GLY A 73 4.59 -4.64 -4.41
N VAL A 74 5.82 -4.81 -3.90
CA VAL A 74 6.13 -5.84 -2.89
C VAL A 74 5.40 -5.55 -1.58
N ALA A 75 5.46 -4.30 -1.08
CA ALA A 75 4.72 -3.89 0.11
C ALA A 75 3.21 -4.09 -0.07
N SER A 76 2.66 -3.71 -1.22
CA SER A 76 1.23 -3.89 -1.54
C SER A 76 0.83 -5.37 -1.61
N GLY A 77 1.70 -6.23 -2.16
CA GLY A 77 1.50 -7.68 -2.17
C GLY A 77 1.48 -8.26 -0.76
N ARG A 78 2.36 -7.78 0.13
CA ARG A 78 2.36 -8.18 1.53
C ARG A 78 1.06 -7.77 2.25
N CYS A 79 0.52 -6.58 1.98
CA CYS A 79 -0.78 -6.17 2.51
C CYS A 79 -1.90 -7.15 2.10
N LEU A 80 -1.90 -7.59 0.83
CA LEU A 80 -2.88 -8.56 0.32
C LEU A 80 -2.74 -9.93 1.01
N ASP A 81 -1.51 -10.40 1.22
CA ASP A 81 -1.23 -11.66 1.90
C ASP A 81 -1.74 -11.63 3.35
N LEU A 82 -1.53 -10.52 4.08
CA LEU A 82 -2.02 -10.33 5.44
C LEU A 82 -3.54 -10.31 5.50
N LEU A 83 -4.20 -9.58 4.61
CA LEU A 83 -5.66 -9.53 4.53
C LEU A 83 -6.26 -10.90 4.23
N THR A 84 -5.65 -11.64 3.31
CA THR A 84 -6.08 -13.00 2.95
C THR A 84 -6.03 -13.93 4.16
N HIS A 85 -4.94 -13.87 4.94
CA HIS A 85 -4.81 -14.66 6.16
C HIS A 85 -5.82 -14.27 7.24
N ALA A 86 -6.03 -12.96 7.46
CA ALA A 86 -7.01 -12.47 8.43
C ALA A 86 -8.42 -12.95 8.06
N TYR A 87 -8.80 -12.82 6.79
CA TYR A 87 -10.09 -13.29 6.29
C TYR A 87 -10.23 -14.82 6.41
N LEU A 88 -9.24 -15.61 6.00
CA LEU A 88 -9.23 -17.08 6.18
C LEU A 88 -9.47 -17.51 7.63
N ASN A 89 -8.90 -16.78 8.58
CA ASN A 89 -9.05 -17.06 10.00
C ASN A 89 -10.43 -16.67 10.55
N ALA A 90 -11.07 -15.67 9.96
CA ALA A 90 -12.40 -15.23 10.34
C ALA A 90 -13.52 -16.18 9.87
N ILE A 91 -13.30 -16.98 8.81
CA ILE A 91 -14.33 -17.88 8.28
C ILE A 91 -14.68 -18.96 9.32
N SER A 92 -15.94 -18.95 9.77
CA SER A 92 -16.47 -19.87 10.78
C SER A 92 -16.81 -21.24 10.20
N ASP A 93 -17.37 -21.24 8.98
CA ASP A 93 -17.78 -22.45 8.30
C ASP A 93 -16.58 -23.21 7.74
N LYS A 94 -16.37 -24.45 8.22
CA LYS A 94 -15.22 -25.26 7.84
C LYS A 94 -15.19 -25.57 6.34
N GLY A 95 -16.34 -25.86 5.73
CA GLY A 95 -16.42 -26.19 4.31
C GLY A 95 -16.04 -25.02 3.41
N ARG A 96 -16.56 -23.82 3.74
CA ARG A 96 -16.21 -22.56 3.07
C ARG A 96 -14.74 -22.21 3.27
N LYS A 97 -14.22 -22.38 4.48
CA LYS A 97 -12.81 -22.13 4.79
C LYS A 97 -11.89 -23.01 3.93
N GLU A 98 -12.15 -24.32 3.89
CA GLU A 98 -11.40 -25.26 3.05
C GLU A 98 -11.53 -24.95 1.56
N ALA A 99 -12.72 -24.55 1.10
CA ALA A 99 -12.94 -24.18 -0.30
C ALA A 99 -12.15 -22.92 -0.69
N PHE A 100 -12.15 -21.89 0.17
CA PHE A 100 -11.40 -20.66 -0.08
C PHE A 100 -9.89 -20.91 0.01
N GLU A 101 -9.42 -21.67 1.00
CA GLU A 101 -8.03 -22.07 1.14
C GLU A 101 -7.53 -22.81 -0.11
N LYS A 102 -8.32 -23.76 -0.65
CA LYS A 102 -8.01 -24.43 -1.92
C LYS A 102 -7.91 -23.47 -3.08
N LYS A 103 -8.80 -22.47 -3.20
CA LYS A 103 -8.72 -21.43 -4.25
C LYS A 103 -7.41 -20.63 -4.13
N VAL A 104 -7.02 -20.24 -2.92
CA VAL A 104 -5.77 -19.50 -2.67
C VAL A 104 -4.55 -20.35 -3.04
N ILE A 105 -4.54 -21.64 -2.68
CA ILE A 105 -3.46 -22.57 -3.04
C ILE A 105 -3.38 -22.77 -4.56
N GLN A 106 -4.52 -22.96 -5.24
CA GLN A 106 -4.59 -23.14 -6.69
C GLN A 106 -4.13 -21.89 -7.46
N ALA A 107 -4.41 -20.69 -6.94
CA ALA A 107 -3.90 -19.44 -7.49
C ALA A 107 -2.37 -19.36 -7.45
N GLY A 108 -1.72 -20.08 -6.52
CA GLY A 108 -0.28 -20.20 -6.41
C GLY A 108 0.41 -18.84 -6.31
N ARG A 109 1.40 -18.61 -7.19
CA ARG A 109 2.16 -17.34 -7.21
C ARG A 109 1.43 -16.21 -7.95
N SER A 110 0.30 -16.50 -8.61
CA SER A 110 -0.44 -15.48 -9.36
C SER A 110 -1.13 -14.52 -8.39
N ILE A 111 -0.63 -13.29 -8.33
CA ILE A 111 -1.22 -12.24 -7.49
C ILE A 111 -2.61 -11.88 -8.00
N LYS A 112 -2.81 -11.85 -9.32
CA LYS A 112 -4.12 -11.61 -9.93
C LYS A 112 -5.16 -12.61 -9.45
N LEU A 113 -4.87 -13.91 -9.57
CA LEU A 113 -5.84 -14.94 -9.17
C LEU A 113 -6.13 -14.89 -7.66
N ARG A 114 -5.12 -14.61 -6.83
CA ARG A 114 -5.30 -14.43 -5.38
C ARG A 114 -6.15 -13.20 -5.06
N PHE A 115 -5.91 -12.09 -5.75
CA PHE A 115 -6.70 -10.86 -5.61
C PHE A 115 -8.15 -11.07 -6.05
N ASP A 116 -8.39 -11.64 -7.23
CA ASP A 116 -9.74 -11.89 -7.76
C ASP A 116 -10.53 -12.82 -6.82
N ALA A 117 -9.88 -13.86 -6.28
CA ALA A 117 -10.48 -14.77 -5.32
C ALA A 117 -10.87 -14.05 -4.01
N LEU A 118 -10.00 -13.19 -3.48
CA LEU A 118 -10.30 -12.44 -2.26
C LEU A 118 -11.36 -11.36 -2.50
N GLN A 119 -11.24 -10.57 -3.56
CA GLN A 119 -12.15 -9.47 -3.89
C GLN A 119 -13.58 -9.98 -4.05
N SER A 120 -13.77 -11.07 -4.79
CA SER A 120 -15.10 -11.67 -4.96
C SER A 120 -15.74 -12.10 -3.65
N GLU A 121 -14.97 -12.66 -2.71
CA GLU A 121 -15.44 -12.99 -1.37
C GLU A 121 -15.79 -11.73 -0.57
N LEU A 122 -14.89 -10.74 -0.51
CA LEU A 122 -15.09 -9.51 0.27
C LEU A 122 -16.30 -8.69 -0.19
N LEU A 123 -16.54 -8.60 -1.49
CA LEU A 123 -17.68 -7.88 -2.05
C LEU A 123 -19.03 -8.58 -1.76
N ALA A 124 -19.01 -9.89 -1.57
CA ALA A 124 -20.18 -10.68 -1.19
C ALA A 124 -20.52 -10.56 0.30
N LEU A 125 -19.60 -10.10 1.14
CA LEU A 125 -19.82 -9.96 2.58
C LEU A 125 -20.73 -8.78 2.95
N THR A 126 -21.38 -8.93 4.09
CA THR A 126 -22.04 -7.82 4.78
C THR A 126 -21.04 -7.18 5.74
N LEU A 127 -20.36 -6.14 5.26
CA LEU A 127 -19.40 -5.35 6.03
C LEU A 127 -20.06 -4.07 6.55
N PRO A 128 -19.56 -3.48 7.66
CA PRO A 128 -19.95 -2.14 8.08
C PRO A 128 -19.82 -1.14 6.93
N VAL A 129 -20.76 -0.18 6.84
CA VAL A 129 -20.83 0.79 5.73
C VAL A 129 -19.48 1.50 5.51
N LYS A 130 -18.80 1.89 6.59
CA LYS A 130 -17.47 2.52 6.54
C LYS A 130 -16.41 1.68 5.79
N LEU A 131 -16.47 0.35 5.93
CA LEU A 131 -15.52 -0.58 5.30
C LEU A 131 -15.95 -1.00 3.91
N LYS A 132 -17.26 -1.06 3.65
CA LYS A 132 -17.83 -1.43 2.37
C LYS A 132 -17.77 -0.29 1.35
N ASP A 133 -17.90 0.95 1.82
CA ASP A 133 -17.88 2.13 0.95
C ASP A 133 -16.53 2.28 0.25
N ALA A 134 -16.58 2.49 -1.06
CA ALA A 134 -15.43 2.53 -1.98
C ALA A 134 -14.46 1.33 -1.91
N LEU A 135 -14.86 0.20 -1.29
CA LEU A 135 -13.99 -0.97 -1.07
C LEU A 135 -13.40 -1.49 -2.39
N ASP A 136 -14.26 -1.66 -3.39
CA ASP A 136 -13.86 -2.18 -4.70
C ASP A 136 -12.79 -1.30 -5.38
N ILE A 137 -12.99 0.02 -5.33
CA ILE A 137 -12.08 1.01 -5.91
C ILE A 137 -10.74 0.97 -5.19
N GLN A 138 -10.74 0.90 -3.85
CA GLN A 138 -9.52 0.88 -3.05
C GLN A 138 -8.73 -0.42 -3.22
N LEU A 139 -9.42 -1.56 -3.25
CA LEU A 139 -8.80 -2.87 -3.52
C LEU A 139 -8.21 -2.91 -4.93
N THR A 140 -8.94 -2.40 -5.93
CA THR A 140 -8.45 -2.31 -7.31
C THR A 140 -7.24 -1.38 -7.42
N GLY A 141 -7.20 -0.29 -6.64
CA GLY A 141 -6.03 0.59 -6.53
C GLY A 141 -4.77 -0.16 -6.05
N ILE A 142 -4.88 -0.94 -4.96
CA ILE A 142 -3.79 -1.80 -4.48
C ILE A 142 -3.34 -2.80 -5.54
N PHE A 143 -4.30 -3.47 -6.16
CA PHE A 143 -3.99 -4.43 -7.20
C PHE A 143 -3.24 -3.79 -8.36
N THR A 144 -3.63 -2.57 -8.73
CA THR A 144 -2.97 -1.78 -9.77
C THR A 144 -1.51 -1.49 -9.39
N LEU A 145 -1.22 -1.07 -8.15
CA LEU A 145 0.15 -0.89 -7.65
C LEU A 145 0.97 -2.17 -7.77
N ILE A 146 0.39 -3.32 -7.43
CA ILE A 146 1.06 -4.61 -7.57
C ILE A 146 1.37 -4.93 -9.04
N ARG A 147 0.43 -4.67 -9.96
CA ARG A 147 0.65 -4.87 -11.40
C ARG A 147 1.68 -3.92 -12.00
N TYR A 148 1.85 -2.72 -11.47
CA TYR A 148 2.92 -1.83 -11.93
C TYR A 148 4.32 -2.37 -11.57
N SER A 149 4.43 -3.27 -10.60
CA SER A 149 5.69 -3.95 -10.26
C SER A 149 5.98 -5.23 -11.07
N ARG A 150 4.99 -5.84 -11.74
CA ARG A 150 5.10 -7.15 -12.42
C ARG A 150 4.11 -7.29 -13.59
N ASN A 151 4.45 -7.95 -14.70
CA ASN A 151 3.39 -8.49 -15.55
C ASN A 151 2.69 -9.70 -14.90
N ASP A 152 1.56 -10.09 -15.49
CA ASP A 152 0.69 -11.19 -15.05
C ASP A 152 1.42 -12.55 -14.89
N ALA A 153 2.67 -12.69 -15.38
CA ALA A 153 3.53 -13.87 -15.24
C ALA A 153 4.84 -13.63 -14.45
N GLY A 154 5.11 -12.41 -13.97
CA GLY A 154 6.33 -12.06 -13.24
C GLY A 154 7.55 -11.71 -14.11
N HIS A 155 7.40 -11.54 -15.43
CA HIS A 155 8.47 -11.01 -16.27
C HIS A 155 8.51 -9.47 -16.22
N PRO A 156 9.70 -8.86 -16.39
CA PRO A 156 9.84 -7.42 -16.51
C PRO A 156 9.06 -6.91 -17.73
N ILE A 157 8.11 -6.00 -17.52
CA ILE A 157 7.61 -5.17 -18.62
C ILE A 157 8.57 -4.01 -18.71
N GLY A 158 9.16 -3.77 -19.88
CA GLY A 158 9.93 -2.56 -20.17
C GLY A 158 9.10 -1.27 -20.17
N ARG A 159 8.01 -1.21 -19.37
CA ARG A 159 7.25 0.02 -19.15
C ARG A 159 8.13 0.93 -18.33
N MET A 160 8.53 2.04 -18.96
CA MET A 160 9.05 3.17 -18.22
C MET A 160 7.98 3.67 -17.27
N VAL A 161 8.30 3.72 -15.98
CA VAL A 161 7.50 4.44 -15.00
C VAL A 161 8.13 5.82 -14.88
N ASP A 162 7.35 6.86 -15.19
CA ASP A 162 7.80 8.23 -14.99
C ASP A 162 7.70 8.64 -13.52
N ARG A 163 8.27 9.82 -13.22
CA ARG A 163 8.28 10.37 -11.86
C ARG A 163 6.87 10.58 -11.32
N ASP A 164 5.95 11.08 -12.15
CA ASP A 164 4.62 11.51 -11.72
C ASP A 164 3.74 10.31 -11.35
N ALA A 165 3.82 9.23 -12.14
CA ALA A 165 3.17 7.97 -11.84
C ALA A 165 3.71 7.35 -10.54
N ALA A 166 5.03 7.29 -10.37
CA ALA A 166 5.62 6.77 -9.12
C ALA A 166 5.25 7.63 -7.91
N HIS A 167 5.24 8.96 -8.07
CA HIS A 167 4.85 9.92 -7.05
C HIS A 167 3.39 9.74 -6.62
N GLY A 168 2.47 9.69 -7.60
CA GLY A 168 1.04 9.48 -7.33
C GLY A 168 0.77 8.16 -6.62
N ASN A 169 1.44 7.09 -7.03
CA ASN A 169 1.35 5.77 -6.41
C ASN A 169 1.82 5.78 -4.94
N LEU A 170 2.94 6.43 -4.65
CA LEU A 170 3.47 6.60 -3.30
C LEU A 170 2.53 7.45 -2.42
N LEU A 171 1.84 8.44 -2.97
CA LEU A 171 0.85 9.23 -2.22
C LEU A 171 -0.47 8.47 -1.98
N ALA A 172 -0.86 7.58 -2.89
CA ALA A 172 -2.08 6.79 -2.75
C ALA A 172 -1.94 5.65 -1.72
N PHE A 173 -0.75 5.04 -1.63
CA PHE A 173 -0.48 3.87 -0.80
C PHE A 173 -0.96 3.97 0.66
N PRO A 174 -0.77 5.08 1.39
CA PRO A 174 -1.19 5.16 2.80
C PRO A 174 -2.68 5.00 3.01
N GLY A 175 -3.52 5.55 2.12
CA GLY A 175 -4.97 5.38 2.20
C GLY A 175 -5.39 3.94 1.97
N TYR A 176 -4.73 3.26 1.04
CA TYR A 176 -4.97 1.86 0.73
C TYR A 176 -4.49 0.92 1.84
N CYS A 177 -3.28 1.16 2.37
CA CYS A 177 -2.73 0.41 3.49
C CYS A 177 -3.65 0.53 4.72
N GLN A 178 -4.10 1.75 5.03
CA GLN A 178 -5.09 1.98 6.09
C GLN A 178 -6.35 1.12 5.91
N ARG A 179 -6.97 1.11 4.73
CA ARG A 179 -8.17 0.30 4.49
C ARG A 179 -7.92 -1.19 4.70
N ILE A 180 -6.78 -1.71 4.24
CA ILE A 180 -6.43 -3.12 4.46
C ILE A 180 -6.35 -3.44 5.95
N TYR A 181 -5.68 -2.60 6.73
CA TYR A 181 -5.55 -2.82 8.16
C TYR A 181 -6.89 -2.67 8.89
N GLU A 182 -7.76 -1.73 8.49
CA GLU A 182 -9.14 -1.64 9.01
C GLU A 182 -9.95 -2.93 8.76
N LEU A 183 -9.76 -3.58 7.60
CA LEU A 183 -10.39 -4.87 7.29
C LEU A 183 -9.77 -6.02 8.11
N ILE A 184 -8.45 -6.01 8.29
CA ILE A 184 -7.75 -7.01 9.13
C ILE A 184 -8.30 -6.94 10.56
N ASP A 185 -8.42 -5.75 11.15
CA ASP A 185 -8.98 -5.56 12.49
C ASP A 185 -10.41 -6.07 12.60
N HIS A 186 -11.21 -5.80 11.58
CA HIS A 186 -12.58 -6.28 11.50
C HIS A 186 -12.63 -7.81 11.53
N PHE A 187 -11.80 -8.49 10.72
CA PHE A 187 -11.78 -9.96 10.65
C PHE A 187 -11.13 -10.62 11.86
N GLN A 188 -10.21 -9.94 12.56
CA GLN A 188 -9.68 -10.44 13.83
C GLN A 188 -10.72 -10.39 14.95
N SER A 189 -11.66 -9.44 14.89
CA SER A 189 -12.67 -9.22 15.91
C SER A 189 -14.03 -9.87 15.60
N ASN A 190 -14.28 -10.25 14.35
CA ASN A 190 -15.58 -10.74 13.89
C ASN A 190 -15.40 -11.96 13.00
N SER A 191 -16.12 -13.04 13.31
CA SER A 191 -16.19 -14.20 12.45
C SER A 191 -17.19 -13.99 11.31
N VAL A 192 -16.93 -14.62 10.16
CA VAL A 192 -17.70 -14.51 8.90
C VAL A 192 -18.08 -15.87 8.33
#